data_AF-A0A7C4KY33-F1
#
_entry.id   AF-A0A7C4KY33-F1
#
_cell.length_a   1.000
_cell.length_b   1.000
_cell.length_c   1.000
_cell.angle_alpha   90.00
_cell.angle_beta   90.00
_cell.angle_gamma   90.00
#
_symmetry.space_group_name_H-M   'P 1'
#
loop_
_entity.id
_entity.type
_entity.pdbx_description
1 polymer ?
#
loop_
_entity_poly.entity_id
_entity_poly.type
_entity_poly.pdbx_seq_one_letter_code
_entity_poly.pdbx_strand_id
1 'polypeptide(L)'
;MNIFEWVAEEKIRSAIESGQWDNLPGKGKPLQWQDNPFEPPEWRMAFSLLRQNGFSLPWLEERKEIEAEVQQFRAQLALGLRSANVMDVKDWAKSQIDRLNRRIFRYNLGVPLDRFQVTSLNLEQEVERAQPVSD
;
A
#
# COMPACT_ATOMS: atom_id res chain seq x y z
N MET A 1 14.40 20.06 -34.23
CA MET A 1 15.30 18.91 -34.11
C MET A 1 16.73 19.43 -34.15
N ASN A 2 17.51 19.18 -33.09
CA ASN A 2 18.88 19.67 -32.98
C ASN A 2 19.88 18.66 -33.58
N ILE A 3 21.14 19.07 -33.76
CA ILE A 3 22.19 18.22 -34.35
C ILE A 3 22.47 16.96 -33.50
N PHE A 4 22.39 17.08 -32.17
CA PHE A 4 22.60 15.93 -31.26
C PHE A 4 21.50 14.88 -31.40
N GLU A 5 20.25 15.29 -31.56
CA GLU A 5 19.10 14.41 -31.82
C GLU A 5 19.29 13.66 -33.13
N TRP A 6 19.72 14.35 -34.20
CA TRP A 6 19.97 13.70 -35.50
C TRP A 6 21.10 12.67 -35.43
N VAL A 7 22.22 13.01 -34.78
CA VAL A 7 23.35 12.08 -34.60
C VAL A 7 22.96 10.88 -33.72
N ALA A 8 22.16 11.10 -32.67
CA ALA A 8 21.67 10.03 -31.81
C ALA A 8 20.76 9.07 -32.60
N GLU A 9 19.82 9.61 -33.38
CA GLU A 9 18.87 8.82 -34.18
C GLU A 9 19.58 7.93 -35.21
N GLU A 10 20.57 8.51 -35.91
CA GLU A 10 21.36 7.78 -36.90
C GLU A 10 22.16 6.64 -36.25
N LYS A 11 22.74 6.86 -35.07
CA LYS A 11 23.44 5.82 -34.31
C LYS A 11 22.50 4.71 -33.84
N ILE A 12 21.30 5.06 -33.36
CA ILE A 12 20.30 4.07 -32.92
C ILE A 12 19.87 3.21 -34.11
N ARG A 13 19.57 3.83 -35.26
CA ARG A 13 19.18 3.11 -36.47
C ARG A 13 20.26 2.17 -36.98
N SER A 14 21.51 2.64 -37.07
CA SER A 14 22.64 1.80 -37.47
C SER A 14 22.88 0.62 -36.51
N ALA A 15 22.67 0.81 -35.21
CA ALA A 15 22.76 -0.27 -34.23
C ALA A 15 21.63 -1.31 -34.38
N ILE A 16 20.40 -0.88 -34.74
CA ILE A 16 19.28 -1.77 -35.05
C ILE A 16 19.57 -2.59 -36.32
N GLU A 17 20.00 -1.93 -37.40
CA GLU A 17 20.30 -2.58 -38.69
C GLU A 17 21.45 -3.59 -38.58
N SER A 18 22.45 -3.30 -37.74
CA SER A 18 23.57 -4.21 -37.48
C SER A 18 23.25 -5.34 -36.48
N GLY A 19 22.00 -5.46 -36.02
CA GLY A 19 21.57 -6.52 -35.11
C GLY A 19 22.19 -6.43 -33.72
N GLN A 20 22.74 -5.28 -33.31
CA GLN A 20 23.36 -5.12 -31.98
C GLN A 20 22.35 -5.29 -30.83
N TRP A 21 21.06 -5.17 -31.13
CA TRP A 21 19.96 -5.37 -30.19
C TRP A 21 19.51 -6.85 -30.12
N ASP A 22 20.02 -7.71 -31.00
CA ASP A 22 19.49 -9.07 -31.13
C ASP A 22 19.91 -10.02 -30.04
N ASN A 23 21.04 -9.75 -29.37
CA ASN A 23 21.60 -10.60 -28.33
C ASN A 23 22.00 -9.80 -27.07
N LEU A 24 21.16 -8.84 -26.68
CA LEU A 24 21.40 -8.08 -25.46
C LEU A 24 21.39 -8.97 -24.22
N PRO A 25 22.27 -8.72 -23.25
CA PRO A 25 22.22 -9.40 -21.96
C PRO A 25 20.83 -9.25 -21.33
N GLY A 26 20.16 -10.37 -21.06
CA GLY A 26 18.82 -10.37 -20.48
C GLY A 26 17.65 -10.35 -21.48
N LYS A 27 17.90 -10.35 -22.80
CA LYS A 27 16.83 -10.47 -23.80
C LYS A 27 15.99 -11.74 -23.58
N GLY A 28 14.68 -11.59 -23.48
CA GLY A 28 13.73 -12.69 -23.22
C GLY A 28 13.73 -13.24 -21.79
N LYS A 29 14.58 -12.73 -20.89
CA LYS A 29 14.56 -13.09 -19.47
C LYS A 29 13.68 -12.09 -18.70
N PRO A 30 13.02 -12.51 -17.60
CA PRO A 30 12.37 -11.58 -16.70
C PRO A 30 13.34 -10.50 -16.23
N LEU A 31 12.91 -9.24 -16.28
CA LEU A 31 13.68 -8.13 -15.73
C LEU A 31 13.99 -8.39 -14.26
N GLN A 32 15.28 -8.36 -13.90
CA GLN A 32 15.71 -8.52 -12.51
C GLN A 32 15.58 -7.19 -11.78
N TRP A 33 14.41 -6.97 -11.18
CA TRP A 33 14.17 -5.88 -10.22
C TRP A 33 14.76 -6.28 -8.86
N GLN A 34 16.09 -6.33 -8.75
CA GLN A 34 16.75 -6.66 -7.48
C GLN A 34 16.53 -5.54 -6.45
N ASP A 35 16.64 -4.28 -6.90
CA ASP A 35 16.51 -3.12 -6.03
C ASP A 35 15.31 -2.26 -6.42
N ASN A 36 14.46 -1.98 -5.43
CA ASN A 36 13.44 -0.96 -5.55
C ASN A 36 14.10 0.41 -5.31
N PRO A 37 14.24 1.29 -6.33
CA PRO A 37 14.88 2.59 -6.16
C PRO A 37 14.08 3.54 -5.24
N PHE A 38 12.82 3.23 -4.96
CA PHE A 38 11.95 3.96 -4.05
C PHE A 38 12.00 3.42 -2.60
N GLU A 39 12.81 2.40 -2.35
CA GLU A 39 12.98 1.85 -1.02
C GLU A 39 14.09 2.59 -0.27
N PRO A 40 13.85 2.97 1.01
CA PRO A 40 14.89 3.61 1.79
C PRO A 40 16.12 2.71 1.93
N PRO A 41 17.34 3.26 1.77
CA PRO A 41 18.57 2.49 1.85
C PRO A 41 18.69 1.63 3.11
N GLU A 42 18.20 2.14 4.24
CA GLU A 42 18.24 1.47 5.54
C GLU A 42 17.34 0.23 5.65
N TRP A 43 16.32 0.10 4.80
CA TRP A 43 15.37 -1.04 4.82
C TRP A 43 15.64 -2.08 3.72
N ARG A 44 16.45 -1.73 2.71
CA ARG A 44 16.75 -2.57 1.54
C ARG A 44 17.17 -3.99 1.91
N MET A 45 18.07 -4.13 2.88
CA MET A 45 18.56 -5.42 3.32
C MET A 45 17.46 -6.25 4.01
N ALA A 46 16.64 -5.63 4.86
CA ALA A 46 15.57 -6.30 5.56
C ALA A 46 14.49 -6.79 4.58
N PHE A 47 14.04 -5.95 3.64
CA PHE A 47 13.02 -6.36 2.67
C PHE A 47 13.58 -7.38 1.66
N SER A 48 14.86 -7.25 1.24
CA SER A 48 15.48 -8.23 0.34
C SER A 48 15.59 -9.61 0.98
N LEU A 49 16.04 -9.69 2.24
CA LEU A 49 16.18 -10.95 2.96
C LEU A 49 14.84 -11.67 3.12
N LEU A 50 13.79 -10.95 3.48
CA LEU A 50 12.46 -11.52 3.69
C LEU A 50 11.82 -11.98 2.39
N ARG A 51 11.90 -11.15 1.34
CA ARG A 51 11.40 -11.50 0.01
C ARG A 51 12.08 -12.75 -0.55
N GLN A 52 13.39 -12.90 -0.34
CA GLN A 52 14.15 -14.08 -0.77
C GLN A 52 13.73 -15.36 -0.03
N ASN A 53 13.32 -15.25 1.23
CA ASN A 53 12.89 -16.40 2.03
C ASN A 53 11.36 -16.64 2.01
N GLY A 54 10.62 -15.88 1.19
CA GLY A 54 9.16 -16.00 1.08
C GLY A 54 8.39 -15.50 2.30
N PHE A 55 9.04 -14.79 3.23
CA PHE A 55 8.42 -14.24 4.43
C PHE A 55 7.98 -12.80 4.21
N SER A 56 6.88 -12.43 4.86
CA SER A 56 6.48 -11.03 4.99
C SER A 56 6.99 -10.47 6.32
N LEU A 57 7.02 -9.15 6.44
CA LEU A 57 7.35 -8.52 7.71
C LEU A 57 6.19 -8.73 8.70
N PRO A 58 6.47 -9.01 9.99
CA PRO A 58 5.41 -9.24 10.98
C PRO A 58 4.34 -8.13 11.01
N TRP A 59 4.77 -6.87 10.87
CA TRP A 59 3.84 -5.74 10.83
C TRP A 59 3.02 -5.65 9.52
N LEU A 60 3.50 -6.20 8.40
CA LEU A 60 2.71 -6.24 7.17
C LEU A 60 1.49 -7.17 7.31
N GLU A 61 1.66 -8.31 7.98
CA GLU A 61 0.57 -9.23 8.30
C GLU A 61 -0.41 -8.58 9.29
N GLU A 62 0.09 -8.06 10.40
CA GLU A 62 -0.76 -7.39 11.40
C GLU A 62 -1.54 -6.21 10.81
N ARG A 63 -0.91 -5.44 9.91
CA ARG A 63 -1.59 -4.36 9.18
C ARG A 63 -2.76 -4.87 8.36
N LYS A 64 -2.59 -5.98 7.62
CA LYS A 64 -3.68 -6.56 6.80
C LYS A 64 -4.84 -7.01 7.67
N GLU A 65 -4.57 -7.57 8.85
CA GLU A 65 -5.60 -7.95 9.80
C GLU A 65 -6.36 -6.73 10.35
N ILE A 66 -5.64 -5.67 10.74
CA ILE A 66 -6.26 -4.41 11.19
C ILE A 66 -7.13 -3.84 10.08
N GLU A 67 -6.63 -3.79 8.84
CA GLU A 67 -7.40 -3.30 7.68
C GLU A 67 -8.67 -4.14 7.45
N ALA A 68 -8.58 -5.47 7.55
CA ALA A 68 -9.74 -6.36 7.42
C ALA A 68 -10.79 -6.11 8.52
N GLU A 69 -10.36 -5.96 9.77
CA GLU A 69 -11.27 -5.66 10.89
C GLU A 69 -11.94 -4.29 10.74
N VAL A 70 -11.20 -3.28 10.31
CA VAL A 70 -11.75 -1.94 10.03
C VAL A 70 -12.80 -2.01 8.93
N GLN A 71 -12.56 -2.78 7.87
CA GLN A 71 -13.54 -2.96 6.78
C GLN A 71 -14.80 -3.68 7.26
N GLN A 72 -14.66 -4.73 8.08
CA GLN A 72 -15.80 -5.42 8.69
C GLN A 72 -16.61 -4.49 9.59
N PHE A 73 -15.93 -3.71 10.44
CA PHE A 73 -16.56 -2.70 11.28
C PHE A 73 -17.36 -1.69 10.45
N ARG A 74 -16.77 -1.14 9.38
CA ARG A 74 -17.44 -0.18 8.49
C ARG A 74 -18.68 -0.77 7.82
N ALA A 75 -18.59 -2.01 7.35
CA ALA A 75 -19.74 -2.70 6.76
C ALA A 75 -20.89 -2.87 7.77
N GLN A 76 -20.57 -3.27 9.00
CA GLN A 76 -21.56 -3.40 10.08
C GLN A 76 -22.15 -2.05 10.48
N LEU A 77 -21.34 -1.00 10.55
CA LEU A 77 -21.80 0.37 10.84
C LEU A 77 -22.77 0.86 9.77
N ALA A 78 -22.43 0.69 8.49
CA ALA A 78 -23.28 1.10 7.38
C ALA A 78 -24.63 0.34 7.35
N LEU A 79 -24.64 -0.94 7.72
CA LEU A 79 -25.88 -1.71 7.86
C LEU A 79 -26.69 -1.24 9.08
N GLY A 80 -26.06 -1.11 10.25
CA GLY A 80 -26.71 -0.70 11.49
C GLY A 80 -27.36 0.68 11.39
N LEU A 81 -26.70 1.64 10.74
CA LEU A 81 -27.26 2.98 10.52
C LEU A 81 -28.50 2.98 9.62
N ARG A 82 -28.71 1.94 8.79
CA ARG A 82 -29.88 1.82 7.91
C ARG A 82 -31.07 1.13 8.56
N SER A 83 -30.84 0.19 9.49
CA SER A 83 -31.87 -0.74 9.96
C SER A 83 -32.09 -0.74 11.47
N ALA A 84 -31.28 -0.03 12.26
CA ALA A 84 -31.37 -0.02 13.72
C ALA A 84 -31.48 1.40 14.31
N ASN A 85 -31.75 1.46 15.62
CA ASN A 85 -31.76 2.74 16.35
C ASN A 85 -30.38 3.39 16.29
N VAL A 86 -30.32 4.59 15.72
CA VAL A 86 -29.08 5.34 15.46
C VAL A 86 -28.29 5.59 16.75
N MET A 87 -28.96 5.78 17.89
CA MET A 87 -28.27 6.00 19.17
C MET A 87 -27.49 4.76 19.62
N ASP A 88 -28.15 3.60 19.63
CA ASP A 88 -27.53 2.33 20.05
C ASP A 88 -26.37 1.93 19.12
N VAL A 89 -26.53 2.19 17.82
CA VAL A 89 -25.47 1.97 16.83
C VAL A 89 -24.28 2.89 17.07
N LYS A 90 -24.50 4.17 17.40
CA LYS A 90 -23.41 5.10 17.71
C LYS A 90 -22.66 4.70 18.97
N ASP A 91 -23.34 4.23 20.01
CA ASP A 91 -22.68 3.80 21.25
C ASP A 91 -21.92 2.47 21.09
N TRP A 92 -22.47 1.53 20.32
CA TRP A 92 -21.73 0.35 19.87
C TRP A 92 -20.49 0.75 19.05
N ALA A 93 -20.63 1.68 18.11
CA ALA A 93 -19.55 2.12 17.24
C ALA A 93 -18.42 2.80 18.03
N LYS A 94 -18.75 3.63 19.04
CA LYS A 94 -17.75 4.20 19.96
C LYS A 94 -16.92 3.12 20.64
N SER A 95 -17.58 2.08 21.14
CA SER A 95 -16.91 0.97 21.83
C SER A 95 -16.00 0.18 20.89
N GLN A 96 -16.44 -0.06 19.64
CA GLN A 96 -15.60 -0.71 18.63
C GLN A 96 -14.43 0.15 18.19
N ILE A 97 -14.63 1.46 18.05
CA ILE A 97 -13.57 2.42 17.71
C ILE A 97 -12.52 2.46 18.81
N ASP A 98 -12.89 2.48 20.10
CA ASP A 98 -11.90 2.45 21.20
C ASP A 98 -11.06 1.16 21.14
N ARG A 99 -11.70 0.00 20.93
CA ARG A 99 -11.03 -1.29 20.75
C ARG A 99 -10.03 -1.26 19.59
N LEU A 100 -10.46 -0.80 18.42
CA LEU A 100 -9.62 -0.73 17.22
C LEU A 100 -8.49 0.29 17.36
N ASN A 101 -8.75 1.46 17.95
CA ASN A 101 -7.75 2.49 18.17
C ASN A 101 -6.65 2.06 19.14
N ARG A 102 -6.98 1.30 20.19
CA ARG A 102 -5.95 0.72 21.07
C ARG A 102 -5.05 -0.26 20.32
N ARG A 103 -5.60 -1.06 19.41
CA ARG A 103 -4.82 -1.97 18.57
C ARG A 103 -3.96 -1.21 17.57
N ILE A 104 -4.53 -0.24 16.86
CA ILE A 104 -3.81 0.65 15.93
C ILE A 104 -2.67 1.36 16.66
N PHE A 105 -2.90 1.85 17.86
CA PHE A 105 -1.86 2.49 18.66
C PHE A 105 -0.70 1.54 18.98
N ARG A 106 -0.98 0.31 19.42
CA ARG A 106 0.05 -0.71 19.68
C ARG A 106 0.84 -1.06 18.42
N TYR A 107 0.15 -1.25 17.31
CA TYR A 107 0.77 -1.49 16.00
C TYR A 107 1.66 -0.32 15.59
N ASN A 108 1.18 0.92 15.72
CA ASN A 108 1.92 2.13 15.37
C ASN A 108 3.20 2.32 16.19
N LEU A 109 3.22 1.84 17.44
CA LEU A 109 4.44 1.80 18.26
C LEU A 109 5.46 0.76 17.79
N GLY A 110 4.99 -0.30 17.12
CA GLY A 110 5.82 -1.41 16.64
C GLY A 110 6.39 -1.22 15.24
N VAL A 111 5.85 -0.28 14.46
CA VAL A 111 6.35 -0.02 13.11
C VAL A 111 7.57 0.91 13.14
N PRO A 112 8.57 0.66 12.27
CA PRO A 112 9.82 1.41 12.31
C PRO A 112 9.74 2.80 11.68
N LEU A 113 8.70 3.09 10.88
CA LEU A 113 8.57 4.34 10.13
C LEU A 113 7.14 4.84 10.17
N ASP A 114 6.98 6.16 10.24
CA ASP A 114 5.68 6.82 10.34
C ASP A 114 4.77 6.51 9.15
N ARG A 115 5.34 6.34 7.95
CA ARG A 115 4.56 5.97 6.74
C ARG A 115 3.89 4.58 6.82
N PHE A 116 4.30 3.74 7.77
CA PHE A 116 3.69 2.44 8.01
C PHE A 116 2.62 2.48 9.11
N GLN A 117 2.47 3.61 9.79
CA GLN A 117 1.42 3.80 10.80
C GLN A 117 0.05 3.86 10.13
N VAL A 118 -0.95 3.38 10.86
CA VAL A 118 -2.36 3.43 10.48
C VAL A 118 -3.02 4.57 11.25
N THR A 119 -3.81 5.39 10.55
CA THR A 119 -4.57 6.47 11.17
C THR A 119 -5.65 5.91 12.10
N SER A 120 -5.77 6.48 13.29
CA SER A 120 -6.86 6.15 14.21
C SER A 120 -8.23 6.51 13.63
N LEU A 121 -9.24 5.74 13.99
CA LEU A 121 -10.62 5.97 13.59
C LEU A 121 -11.27 7.06 14.43
N ASN A 122 -12.10 7.88 13.80
CA ASN A 122 -12.92 8.91 14.44
C ASN A 122 -14.41 8.63 14.14
N LEU A 123 -15.26 8.69 15.18
CA LEU A 123 -16.68 8.35 15.04
C LEU A 123 -17.41 9.23 14.02
N GLU A 124 -17.20 10.54 14.06
CA GLU A 124 -17.90 11.49 13.18
C GLU A 124 -17.53 11.20 11.72
N GLN A 125 -16.24 11.03 11.44
CA GLN A 125 -15.75 10.70 10.10
C GLN A 125 -16.25 9.36 9.59
N GLU A 126 -16.33 8.33 10.45
CA GLU A 126 -16.81 7.01 10.04
C GLU A 126 -18.33 6.97 9.85
N VAL A 127 -19.10 7.76 10.62
CA VAL A 127 -20.54 7.92 10.41
C VAL A 127 -20.83 8.71 9.12
N GLU A 128 -20.11 9.80 8.88
CA GLU A 128 -20.21 10.59 7.64
C GLU A 128 -19.88 9.72 6.42
N ARG A 129 -18.80 8.94 6.48
CA ARG A 129 -18.43 8.00 5.40
C ARG A 129 -19.49 6.93 5.16
N ALA A 130 -20.21 6.50 6.21
CA ALA A 130 -21.22 5.46 6.12
C ALA A 130 -22.58 5.98 5.62
N GLN A 131 -22.82 7.29 5.72
CA GLN A 131 -24.00 7.91 5.14
C GLN A 131 -23.88 7.93 3.60
N PRO A 132 -24.96 7.63 2.85
CA PRO A 132 -24.94 7.80 1.41
C PRO A 132 -24.69 9.28 1.09
N VAL A 133 -23.78 9.54 0.15
CA VAL A 133 -23.56 10.88 -0.41
C VAL A 133 -24.92 11.37 -0.90
N SER A 134 -25.41 12.45 -0.31
CA SER A 134 -26.63 13.11 -0.79
C SER A 134 -26.21 13.96 -1.99
N ASP A 135 -26.64 13.55 -3.18
CA ASP A 135 -26.53 14.33 -4.43
C ASP A 135 -27.40 15.60 -4.36
#